data_AF-A0A382VBC0-F1
#
_entry.id   AF-A0A382VBC0-F1
#
_cell.length_a   1.000
_cell.length_b   1.000
_cell.length_c   1.000
_cell.angle_alpha   90.00
_cell.angle_beta   90.00
_cell.angle_gamma   90.00
#
_symmetry.space_group_name_H-M   'P 1'
#
loop_
_entity.id
_entity.type
_entity.pdbx_description
1 polymer ?
#
loop_
_entity_poly.entity_id
_entity_poly.type
_entity_poly.pdbx_seq_one_letter_code
_entity_poly.pdbx_strand_id
1 'polypeptide(L)'
;SFFYKYQVPVINSLIFLKKGEIDAAEKFAHTMTRESLDNEAMVPYSYYLNGFIELEKGNYEIALSHFNNLFTWKYVFNIAGTAEPMLRDIARFGRGEAYFYRGNFFDALNEFQSMRTTYSGESNDFIYDQYWPRKHYKIGLCYEKMGTTHKALEHYEKFLKIWSEADEDIEDIVDAKRRITKLKAKA
;
A
#
# COMPACT_ATOMS: atom_id res chain seq x y z
N SER A 1 16.34 -9.00 -19.62
CA SER A 1 16.90 -9.23 -18.27
C SER A 1 15.76 -9.48 -17.28
N PHE A 2 16.06 -10.02 -16.10
CA PHE A 2 15.09 -10.26 -15.02
C PHE A 2 14.20 -9.04 -14.71
N PHE A 3 14.79 -7.83 -14.71
CA PHE A 3 14.11 -6.56 -14.48
C PHE A 3 12.91 -6.34 -15.41
N TYR A 4 13.12 -6.40 -16.73
CA TYR A 4 12.06 -6.16 -17.71
C TYR A 4 10.97 -7.24 -17.68
N LYS A 5 11.32 -8.50 -17.37
CA LYS A 5 10.36 -9.61 -17.41
C LYS A 5 9.32 -9.52 -16.28
N TYR A 6 9.70 -9.00 -15.11
CA TYR A 6 8.85 -9.10 -13.91
C TYR A 6 8.44 -7.76 -13.30
N GLN A 7 9.22 -6.69 -13.44
CA GLN A 7 8.81 -5.39 -12.93
C GLN A 7 7.81 -4.68 -13.83
N VAL A 8 7.97 -4.81 -15.15
CA VAL A 8 7.06 -4.15 -16.11
C VAL A 8 5.61 -4.62 -15.93
N PRO A 9 5.30 -5.93 -15.82
CA PRO A 9 3.94 -6.38 -15.53
C PRO A 9 3.39 -5.82 -14.22
N VAL A 10 4.23 -5.74 -13.18
CA VAL A 10 3.81 -5.19 -11.87
C VAL A 10 3.48 -3.71 -11.99
N ILE A 11 4.38 -2.91 -12.58
CA ILE A 11 4.18 -1.46 -12.78
C ILE A 11 2.92 -1.21 -13.62
N ASN A 12 2.76 -1.92 -14.73
CA ASN A 12 1.58 -1.79 -15.58
C ASN A 12 0.30 -2.14 -14.82
N SER A 13 0.29 -3.23 -14.06
CA SER A 13 -0.87 -3.61 -13.24
C SER A 13 -1.27 -2.47 -12.30
N LEU A 14 -0.32 -1.89 -11.58
CA LEU A 14 -0.60 -0.79 -10.65
C LEU A 14 -1.07 0.49 -11.35
N ILE A 15 -0.52 0.80 -12.53
CA ILE A 15 -0.97 1.93 -13.34
C ILE A 15 -2.43 1.73 -13.76
N PHE A 16 -2.79 0.53 -14.23
CA PHE A 16 -4.16 0.21 -14.63
C PHE A 16 -5.11 0.23 -13.43
N LEU A 17 -4.70 -0.31 -12.28
CA LEU A 17 -5.50 -0.20 -11.04
C LEU A 17 -5.75 1.25 -10.64
N LYS A 18 -4.73 2.12 -10.69
CA LYS A 18 -4.88 3.55 -10.41
C LYS A 18 -5.87 4.24 -11.36
N LYS A 19 -6.02 3.72 -12.58
CA LYS A 19 -7.00 4.21 -13.58
C LYS A 19 -8.38 3.57 -13.45
N GLY A 20 -8.57 2.61 -12.54
CA GLY A 20 -9.79 1.81 -12.43
C GLY A 20 -9.96 0.77 -13.55
N GLU A 21 -8.92 0.53 -14.35
CA GLU A 21 -8.93 -0.42 -15.47
C GLU A 21 -8.61 -1.85 -14.98
N ILE A 22 -9.50 -2.42 -14.16
CA ILE A 22 -9.27 -3.70 -13.46
C ILE A 22 -8.96 -4.85 -14.45
N ASP A 23 -9.74 -5.00 -15.52
CA ASP A 23 -9.54 -6.05 -16.53
C ASP A 23 -8.15 -5.97 -17.19
N ALA A 24 -7.62 -4.75 -17.37
CA ALA A 24 -6.29 -4.56 -17.91
C ALA A 24 -5.22 -4.94 -16.89
N ALA A 25 -5.40 -4.57 -15.62
CA ALA A 25 -4.49 -4.97 -14.54
C ALA A 25 -4.43 -6.50 -14.37
N GLU A 26 -5.57 -7.18 -14.45
CA GLU A 26 -5.66 -8.64 -14.34
C GLU A 26 -4.84 -9.36 -15.40
N LYS A 27 -4.83 -8.88 -16.66
CA LYS A 27 -4.04 -9.48 -17.74
C LYS A 27 -2.55 -9.55 -17.38
N PHE A 28 -2.02 -8.49 -16.75
CA PHE A 28 -0.63 -8.46 -16.31
C PHE A 28 -0.41 -9.29 -15.04
N ALA A 29 -1.33 -9.25 -14.09
CA ALA A 29 -1.26 -10.06 -12.88
C ALA A 29 -1.31 -11.58 -13.16
N HIS A 30 -2.12 -12.02 -14.13
CA HIS A 30 -2.17 -13.40 -14.60
C HIS A 30 -0.81 -13.92 -15.06
N THR A 31 0.01 -13.05 -15.65
CA THR A 31 1.39 -13.42 -16.03
C THR A 31 2.21 -13.75 -14.80
N MET A 32 2.12 -12.95 -13.73
CA MET A 32 2.83 -13.21 -12.47
C MET A 32 2.30 -14.47 -11.78
N THR A 33 0.99 -14.67 -11.77
CA THR A 33 0.38 -15.87 -11.20
C THR A 33 0.83 -17.14 -11.93
N ARG A 34 0.84 -17.14 -13.26
CA ARG A 34 1.31 -18.29 -14.04
C ARG A 34 2.78 -18.58 -13.79
N GLU A 35 3.63 -17.56 -13.84
CA GLU A 35 5.08 -17.73 -13.59
C GLU A 35 5.36 -18.19 -12.14
N SER A 36 4.51 -17.83 -11.18
CA SER A 36 4.65 -18.27 -9.78
C SER A 36 4.44 -19.76 -9.55
N LEU A 37 3.85 -20.48 -10.52
CA LEU A 37 3.68 -21.94 -10.44
C LEU A 37 5.02 -22.67 -10.55
N ASP A 38 5.93 -22.15 -11.38
CA ASP A 38 7.23 -22.77 -11.69
C ASP A 38 8.41 -21.99 -11.10
N ASN A 39 8.19 -20.73 -10.68
CA ASN A 39 9.21 -19.86 -10.13
C ASN A 39 8.76 -19.23 -8.81
N GLU A 40 9.26 -19.81 -7.72
CA GLU A 40 8.94 -19.40 -6.36
C GLU A 40 9.27 -17.92 -6.05
N ALA A 41 10.25 -17.33 -6.73
CA ALA A 41 10.58 -15.92 -6.57
C ALA A 41 9.43 -14.98 -7.01
N MET A 42 8.50 -15.47 -7.84
CA MET A 42 7.36 -14.70 -8.35
C MET A 42 6.13 -14.75 -7.44
N VAL A 43 6.09 -15.67 -6.48
CA VAL A 43 4.95 -15.84 -5.58
C VAL A 43 4.59 -14.54 -4.82
N PRO A 44 5.53 -13.77 -4.25
CA PRO A 44 5.22 -12.50 -3.58
C PRO A 44 4.56 -11.48 -4.51
N TYR A 45 5.01 -11.39 -5.76
CA TYR A 45 4.46 -10.48 -6.75
C TYR A 45 3.04 -10.88 -7.15
N SER A 46 2.78 -12.19 -7.25
CA SER A 46 1.44 -12.72 -7.47
C SER A 46 0.50 -12.36 -6.31
N TYR A 47 0.91 -12.56 -5.06
CA TYR A 47 0.10 -12.16 -3.90
C TYR A 47 -0.12 -10.65 -3.84
N TYR A 48 0.93 -9.87 -4.08
CA TYR A 48 0.85 -8.42 -4.12
C TYR A 48 -0.19 -7.92 -5.13
N LEU A 49 -0.08 -8.31 -6.40
CA LEU A 49 -0.96 -7.83 -7.45
C LEU A 49 -2.41 -8.29 -7.26
N ASN A 50 -2.62 -9.58 -6.97
CA ASN A 50 -3.96 -10.09 -6.75
C ASN A 50 -4.60 -9.49 -5.49
N GLY A 51 -3.83 -9.21 -4.44
CA GLY A 51 -4.33 -8.51 -3.26
C GLY A 51 -4.90 -7.13 -3.60
N PHE A 52 -4.18 -6.32 -4.38
CA PHE A 52 -4.67 -5.00 -4.80
C PHE A 52 -5.81 -5.08 -5.82
N ILE A 53 -5.79 -6.04 -6.75
CA ILE A 53 -6.92 -6.27 -7.68
C ILE A 53 -8.21 -6.59 -6.91
N GLU A 54 -8.14 -7.53 -5.97
CA GLU A 54 -9.31 -7.93 -5.19
C GLU A 54 -9.79 -6.80 -4.27
N LEU A 55 -8.88 -5.94 -3.82
CA LEU A 55 -9.22 -4.73 -3.08
C LEU A 55 -10.02 -3.75 -3.93
N GLU A 56 -9.58 -3.46 -5.15
CA GLU A 56 -10.31 -2.58 -6.09
C GLU A 56 -11.67 -3.15 -6.47
N LYS A 57 -11.82 -4.47 -6.55
CA LYS A 57 -13.11 -5.14 -6.76
C LYS A 57 -14.05 -5.08 -5.56
N GLY A 58 -13.56 -4.68 -4.39
CA GLY A 58 -14.32 -4.72 -3.14
C GLY A 58 -14.34 -6.10 -2.45
N ASN A 59 -13.55 -7.05 -2.94
CA ASN A 59 -13.45 -8.42 -2.41
C ASN A 59 -12.47 -8.47 -1.23
N TYR A 60 -12.77 -7.71 -0.17
CA TYR A 60 -11.82 -7.41 0.91
C TYR A 60 -11.29 -8.64 1.66
N GLU A 61 -12.09 -9.70 1.82
CA GLU A 61 -11.61 -10.94 2.48
C GLU A 61 -10.60 -11.71 1.60
N ILE A 62 -10.81 -11.70 0.28
CA ILE A 62 -9.88 -12.31 -0.67
C ILE A 62 -8.58 -11.50 -0.71
N ALA A 63 -8.70 -10.17 -0.74
CA ALA A 63 -7.56 -9.27 -0.64
C ALA A 63 -6.74 -9.53 0.65
N LEU A 64 -7.41 -9.64 1.80
CA LEU A 64 -6.77 -9.97 3.08
C LEU A 64 -6.04 -11.32 3.03
N SER A 65 -6.62 -12.34 2.38
CA SER A 65 -5.95 -13.63 2.20
C SER A 65 -4.64 -13.49 1.42
N HIS A 66 -4.66 -12.76 0.30
CA HIS A 66 -3.45 -12.47 -0.48
C HIS A 66 -2.40 -11.71 0.33
N PHE A 67 -2.78 -10.65 1.05
CA PHE A 67 -1.83 -9.89 1.86
C PHE A 67 -1.32 -10.67 3.08
N ASN A 68 -2.11 -11.56 3.66
CA ASN A 68 -1.65 -12.46 4.71
C ASN A 68 -0.62 -13.45 4.17
N ASN A 69 -0.89 -14.05 3.01
CA ASN A 69 0.08 -14.94 2.35
C ASN A 69 1.37 -14.20 1.99
N LEU A 70 1.29 -12.94 1.54
CA LEU A 70 2.44 -12.09 1.32
C LEU A 70 3.21 -11.82 2.62
N PHE A 71 2.50 -11.51 3.71
CA PHE A 71 3.10 -11.23 5.01
C PHE A 71 3.81 -12.44 5.62
N THR A 72 3.27 -13.65 5.44
CA THR A 72 3.82 -14.89 6.00
C THR A 72 4.78 -15.60 5.06
N TRP A 73 5.03 -15.04 3.87
CA TRP A 73 5.85 -15.69 2.85
C TRP A 73 7.25 -16.00 3.39
N LYS A 74 7.79 -17.20 3.13
CA LYS A 74 8.97 -17.74 3.82
C LYS A 74 10.23 -16.87 3.72
N TYR A 75 10.37 -16.08 2.66
CA TYR A 75 11.48 -15.15 2.47
C TYR A 75 11.27 -13.78 3.15
N VAL A 76 10.09 -13.52 3.72
CA VAL A 76 9.88 -12.41 4.66
C VAL A 76 10.65 -12.63 5.96
N PHE A 77 10.99 -13.88 6.31
CA PHE A 77 11.68 -14.22 7.56
C PHE A 77 13.09 -14.78 7.39
N ASN A 78 13.60 -14.89 6.15
CA ASN A 78 14.87 -15.56 5.90
C ASN A 78 15.56 -14.99 4.65
N ILE A 79 16.37 -13.93 4.82
CA ILE A 79 17.65 -13.62 4.14
C ILE A 79 18.20 -12.29 4.71
N ALA A 80 19.46 -12.33 5.12
CA ALA A 80 20.42 -11.24 5.38
C ALA A 80 20.07 -9.78 4.98
N GLY A 81 19.07 -9.18 5.62
CA GLY A 81 19.12 -7.78 6.07
C GLY A 81 18.85 -6.63 5.08
N THR A 82 18.25 -6.83 3.89
CA THR A 82 18.01 -5.68 2.97
C THR A 82 16.68 -5.64 2.20
N ALA A 83 15.89 -6.72 2.14
CA ALA A 83 14.58 -6.73 1.45
C ALA A 83 13.36 -6.95 2.39
N GLU A 84 13.63 -7.16 3.70
CA GLU A 84 12.68 -7.61 4.72
C GLU A 84 11.58 -6.58 5.09
N PRO A 85 11.87 -5.28 5.25
CA PRO A 85 10.83 -4.32 5.67
C PRO A 85 9.79 -4.04 4.58
N MET A 86 10.19 -4.11 3.31
CA MET A 86 9.38 -3.61 2.19
C MET A 86 8.16 -4.49 1.88
N LEU A 87 8.34 -5.80 1.68
CA LEU A 87 7.21 -6.70 1.43
C LEU A 87 6.25 -6.75 2.63
N ARG A 88 6.80 -6.65 3.85
CA ARG A 88 6.02 -6.56 5.07
C ARG A 88 5.20 -5.27 5.12
N ASP A 89 5.80 -4.13 4.81
CA ASP A 89 5.11 -2.84 4.74
C ASP A 89 4.01 -2.85 3.67
N ILE A 90 4.26 -3.42 2.49
CA ILE A 90 3.26 -3.57 1.44
C ILE A 90 2.09 -4.42 1.92
N ALA A 91 2.36 -5.59 2.51
CA ALA A 91 1.33 -6.47 3.03
C ALA A 91 0.51 -5.77 4.12
N ARG A 92 1.17 -5.08 5.07
CA ARG A 92 0.50 -4.28 6.10
C ARG A 92 -0.36 -3.18 5.49
N PHE A 93 0.16 -2.45 4.51
CA PHE A 93 -0.58 -1.39 3.83
C PHE A 93 -1.83 -1.96 3.15
N GLY A 94 -1.71 -3.05 2.41
CA GLY A 94 -2.84 -3.73 1.77
C GLY A 94 -3.90 -4.25 2.75
N ARG A 95 -3.48 -4.86 3.87
CA ARG A 95 -4.40 -5.24 4.95
C ARG A 95 -5.08 -4.04 5.58
N GLY A 96 -4.33 -2.97 5.82
CA GLY A 96 -4.83 -1.72 6.38
C GLY A 96 -5.92 -1.11 5.49
N GLU A 97 -5.69 -1.08 4.17
CA GLU A 97 -6.69 -0.64 3.20
C GLU A 97 -7.94 -1.53 3.24
N ALA A 98 -7.78 -2.86 3.21
CA ALA A 98 -8.90 -3.79 3.24
C ALA A 98 -9.74 -3.64 4.53
N TYR A 99 -9.10 -3.50 5.70
CA TYR A 99 -9.80 -3.21 6.95
C TYR A 99 -10.50 -1.84 6.91
N PHE A 100 -9.85 -0.81 6.36
CA PHE A 100 -10.43 0.53 6.26
C PHE A 100 -11.70 0.53 5.42
N TYR A 101 -11.68 -0.10 4.23
CA TYR A 101 -12.85 -0.17 3.35
C TYR A 101 -14.00 -1.00 3.95
N ARG A 102 -13.69 -1.95 4.84
CA ARG A 102 -14.70 -2.68 5.63
C ARG A 102 -15.27 -1.88 6.81
N GLY A 103 -14.73 -0.71 7.11
CA GLY A 103 -15.11 0.08 8.28
C GLY A 103 -14.41 -0.31 9.58
N ASN A 104 -13.45 -1.24 9.53
CA ASN A 104 -12.67 -1.68 10.69
C ASN A 104 -11.48 -0.74 10.93
N PHE A 105 -11.77 0.51 11.30
CA PHE A 105 -10.76 1.58 11.36
C PHE A 105 -9.67 1.34 12.41
N PHE A 106 -9.98 0.64 13.50
CA PHE A 106 -8.98 0.31 14.53
C PHE A 106 -7.95 -0.70 14.02
N ASP A 107 -8.40 -1.76 13.34
CA ASP A 107 -7.49 -2.76 12.76
C ASP A 107 -6.67 -2.16 11.61
N ALA A 108 -7.30 -1.31 10.79
CA ALA A 108 -6.60 -0.55 9.76
C ALA A 108 -5.48 0.32 10.36
N LEU A 109 -5.80 1.07 11.42
CA LEU A 109 -4.85 1.90 12.14
C LEU A 109 -3.66 1.08 12.67
N ASN A 110 -3.93 -0.07 13.29
CA ASN A 110 -2.90 -0.96 13.81
C ASN A 110 -1.94 -1.44 12.71
N GLU A 111 -2.46 -1.79 11.53
CA GLU A 111 -1.63 -2.20 10.40
C GLU A 111 -0.71 -1.08 9.92
N PHE A 112 -1.25 0.13 9.69
CA PHE A 112 -0.48 1.27 9.22
C PHE A 112 0.57 1.74 10.24
N GLN A 113 0.25 1.71 11.54
CA GLN A 113 1.20 2.07 12.61
C GLN A 113 2.33 1.06 12.76
N SER A 114 2.09 -0.20 12.39
CA SER A 114 3.08 -1.28 12.49
C SER A 114 4.08 -1.30 11.32
N MET A 115 3.93 -0.42 10.32
CA MET A 115 4.91 -0.23 9.24
C MET A 115 6.15 0.53 9.73
N ARG A 116 7.30 0.33 9.07
CA ARG A 116 8.59 0.92 9.50
C ARG A 116 8.53 2.44 9.72
N THR A 117 9.19 2.94 10.76
CA THR A 117 9.14 4.38 11.13
C THR A 117 10.12 5.24 10.34
N THR A 118 11.22 4.67 9.86
CA THR A 118 12.27 5.36 9.11
C THR A 118 12.28 4.95 7.65
N TYR A 119 12.56 5.90 6.77
CA TYR A 119 12.88 5.61 5.37
C TYR A 119 14.26 4.96 5.31
N SER A 120 14.36 3.76 4.73
CA SER A 120 15.66 3.08 4.63
C SER A 120 16.40 3.40 3.33
N GLY A 121 15.75 3.94 2.29
CA GLY A 121 16.37 4.20 0.98
C GLY A 121 16.90 2.96 0.26
N GLU A 122 16.84 1.79 0.89
CA GLU A 122 17.28 0.48 0.40
C GLU A 122 16.47 -0.01 -0.80
N SER A 123 15.37 0.68 -1.13
CA SER A 123 14.51 0.32 -2.24
C SER A 123 15.09 0.66 -3.60
N ASN A 124 16.24 1.38 -3.72
CA ASN A 124 16.86 1.73 -5.01
C ASN A 124 15.84 2.20 -6.07
N ASP A 125 14.99 3.17 -5.71
CA ASP A 125 13.95 3.75 -6.59
C ASP A 125 12.83 2.80 -7.03
N PHE A 126 12.58 1.71 -6.30
CA PHE A 126 11.43 0.85 -6.59
C PHE A 126 10.09 1.52 -6.22
N ILE A 127 9.07 1.23 -7.02
CA ILE A 127 7.64 1.62 -6.88
C ILE A 127 6.96 1.34 -5.53
N TYR A 128 7.65 0.72 -4.59
CA TYR A 128 7.11 0.27 -3.31
C TYR A 128 7.34 1.27 -2.17
N ASP A 129 8.31 2.17 -2.29
CA ASP A 129 8.60 3.13 -1.22
C ASP A 129 7.53 4.22 -1.09
N GLN A 130 6.62 4.34 -2.06
CA GLN A 130 5.46 5.21 -1.97
C GLN A 130 4.51 4.87 -0.81
N TYR A 131 4.52 3.64 -0.27
CA TYR A 131 3.62 3.24 0.82
C TYR A 131 4.07 3.82 2.18
N TRP A 132 5.37 3.95 2.40
CA TRP A 132 5.94 4.47 3.65
C TRP A 132 5.43 5.88 4.01
N PRO A 133 5.46 6.87 3.11
CA PRO A 133 4.91 8.19 3.40
C PRO A 133 3.38 8.16 3.45
N ARG A 134 2.72 7.47 2.50
CA ARG A 134 1.26 7.35 2.40
C ARG A 134 0.60 6.78 3.66
N LYS A 135 1.29 5.94 4.43
CA LYS A 135 0.73 5.41 5.69
C LYS A 135 0.27 6.53 6.63
N HIS A 136 0.93 7.68 6.65
CA HIS A 136 0.53 8.79 7.52
C HIS A 136 -0.79 9.41 7.08
N TYR A 137 -1.01 9.53 5.78
CA TYR A 137 -2.32 9.91 5.25
C TYR A 137 -3.40 8.89 5.66
N LYS A 138 -3.13 7.60 5.51
CA LYS A 138 -4.08 6.54 5.88
C LYS A 138 -4.37 6.47 7.40
N ILE A 139 -3.36 6.71 8.24
CA ILE A 139 -3.55 6.87 9.69
C ILE A 139 -4.45 8.08 9.99
N GLY A 140 -4.24 9.21 9.30
CA GLY A 140 -5.10 10.38 9.42
C GLY A 140 -6.56 10.07 9.10
N LEU A 141 -6.81 9.33 8.01
CA LEU A 141 -8.15 8.86 7.64
C LEU A 141 -8.78 7.99 8.74
N CYS A 142 -8.02 7.06 9.31
CA CYS A 142 -8.51 6.20 10.39
C CYS A 142 -8.93 7.03 11.61
N TYR A 143 -8.07 7.95 12.07
CA TYR A 143 -8.41 8.82 13.20
C TYR A 143 -9.60 9.74 12.92
N GLU A 144 -9.71 10.27 11.70
CA GLU A 144 -10.86 11.09 11.30
C GLU A 144 -12.16 10.27 11.37
N LYS A 145 -12.14 9.03 10.85
CA LYS A 145 -13.29 8.11 10.89
C LYS A 145 -13.65 7.69 12.31
N MET A 146 -12.66 7.62 13.21
CA MET A 146 -12.85 7.35 14.64
C MET A 146 -13.19 8.62 15.45
N GLY A 147 -13.36 9.78 14.81
CA GLY A 147 -13.73 11.03 15.48
C GLY A 147 -12.61 11.70 16.29
N THR A 148 -11.36 11.25 16.14
CA THR A 148 -10.21 11.81 16.88
C THR A 148 -9.52 12.91 16.07
N THR A 149 -10.17 14.06 15.94
CA THR A 149 -9.77 15.17 15.06
C THR A 149 -8.32 15.62 15.22
N HIS A 150 -7.84 15.79 16.46
CA HIS A 150 -6.48 16.29 16.71
C HIS A 150 -5.41 15.33 16.14
N LYS A 151 -5.57 14.02 16.34
CA LYS A 151 -4.64 13.01 15.80
C LYS A 151 -4.74 12.89 14.28
N ALA A 152 -5.94 13.08 13.72
CA ALA A 152 -6.10 13.12 12.27
C ALA A 152 -5.29 14.26 11.65
N LEU A 153 -5.39 15.47 12.20
CA LEU A 153 -4.63 16.64 11.78
C LEU A 153 -3.11 16.41 11.88
N GLU A 154 -2.63 15.91 13.03
CA GLU A 154 -1.21 15.59 13.23
C GLU A 154 -0.66 14.70 12.12
N HIS A 155 -1.39 13.65 11.77
CA HIS A 155 -0.94 12.68 10.77
C HIS A 155 -1.05 13.19 9.32
N TYR A 156 -2.07 13.99 8.99
CA TYR A 156 -2.12 14.65 7.68
C TYR A 156 -0.99 15.68 7.51
N GLU A 157 -0.69 16.46 8.55
CA GLU A 157 0.41 17.44 8.51
C GLU A 157 1.77 16.74 8.41
N LYS A 158 1.96 15.63 9.14
CA LYS A 158 3.16 14.80 9.01
C LYS A 158 3.31 14.22 7.61
N PHE A 159 2.23 13.75 7.01
CA PHE A 159 2.22 13.25 5.64
C PHE A 159 2.67 14.34 4.65
N LEU A 160 2.07 15.53 4.71
CA LEU A 160 2.44 16.65 3.84
C LEU A 160 3.87 17.14 4.06
N LYS A 161 4.38 17.06 5.30
CA LYS A 161 5.78 17.37 5.60
C LYS A 161 6.75 16.38 4.96
N ILE A 162 6.42 15.09 4.95
CA ILE A 162 7.26 14.05 4.33
C ILE A 162 7.20 14.16 2.80
N TRP A 163 6.07 14.55 2.24
CA TRP A 163 5.84 14.73 0.80
C TRP A 163 5.92 16.18 0.34
N SER A 164 6.73 17.01 0.99
CA SER A 164 6.83 18.44 0.65
C SER A 164 7.45 18.70 -0.72
N GLU A 165 8.25 17.75 -1.24
CA GLU A 165 8.92 17.83 -2.54
C GLU A 165 8.25 16.96 -3.62
N ALA A 166 7.13 16.30 -3.30
CA ALA A 166 6.38 15.50 -4.26
C ALA A 166 5.45 16.38 -5.12
N ASP A 167 5.02 15.86 -6.26
CA ASP A 167 4.10 16.57 -7.15
C ASP A 167 2.78 16.94 -6.42
N GLU A 168 2.40 18.21 -6.49
CA GLU A 168 1.26 18.73 -5.72
C GLU A 168 -0.10 18.19 -6.16
N ASP A 169 -0.18 17.61 -7.36
CA ASP A 169 -1.38 17.04 -7.96
C ASP A 169 -1.64 15.58 -7.57
N ILE A 170 -0.75 14.98 -6.77
CA ILE A 170 -0.98 13.65 -6.19
C ILE A 170 -2.27 13.70 -5.36
N GLU A 171 -3.21 12.81 -5.70
CA GLU A 171 -4.56 12.77 -5.12
C GLU A 171 -4.55 12.77 -3.58
N ASP A 172 -3.68 11.97 -2.96
CA ASP A 172 -3.56 11.89 -1.49
C ASP A 172 -3.13 13.25 -0.89
N ILE A 173 -2.26 14.02 -1.57
CA ILE A 173 -1.81 15.36 -1.14
C ILE A 173 -2.98 16.35 -1.22
N VAL A 174 -3.68 16.35 -2.36
CA VAL A 174 -4.85 17.21 -2.58
C VAL A 174 -5.93 16.93 -1.54
N ASP A 175 -6.23 15.64 -1.27
CA ASP A 175 -7.24 15.27 -0.28
C ASP A 175 -6.78 15.62 1.15
N ALA A 176 -5.53 15.36 1.51
CA ALA A 176 -5.00 15.70 2.83
C ALA A 176 -5.13 17.22 3.11
N LYS A 177 -4.72 18.07 2.16
CA LYS A 177 -4.89 19.54 2.26
C LYS A 177 -6.36 19.92 2.47
N ARG A 178 -7.27 19.35 1.66
CA ARG A 178 -8.73 19.58 1.77
C ARG A 178 -9.28 19.19 3.14
N ARG A 179 -8.89 18.03 3.65
CA ARG A 179 -9.33 17.51 4.95
C ARG A 179 -8.83 18.36 6.10
N ILE A 180 -7.56 18.78 6.08
CA ILE A 180 -7.00 19.69 7.09
C ILE A 180 -7.83 20.97 7.18
N THR A 181 -8.11 21.62 6.05
CA THR A 181 -8.94 22.85 6.03
C THR A 181 -10.31 22.61 6.64
N LYS A 182 -10.97 21.52 6.26
CA LYS A 182 -12.30 21.16 6.77
C LYS A 182 -12.30 20.86 8.27
N LEU A 183 -11.29 20.16 8.77
CA LEU A 183 -11.19 19.79 10.18
C LEU A 183 -10.86 20.99 11.05
N LYS A 184 -9.97 21.89 10.60
CA LYS A 184 -9.65 23.14 11.30
C LYS A 184 -10.82 24.10 11.38
N ALA A 185 -11.68 24.15 10.36
CA ALA A 185 -12.88 24.99 10.38
C ALA A 185 -13.99 24.48 11.33
N LYS A 186 -13.88 23.23 11.80
CA LYS A 186 -14.85 22.60 12.72
C LYS A 186 -14.38 22.56 14.18
N ALA A 187 -13.10 22.82 14.42
CA ALA A 187 -12.49 22.86 15.75
C ALA A 187 -12.67 24.24 16.37
#